data_AF-A0A6J6IST0-F1
#
_entry.id   AF-A0A6J6IST0-F1
#
_cell.length_a   1.000
_cell.length_b   1.000
_cell.length_c   1.000
_cell.angle_alpha   90.00
_cell.angle_beta   90.00
_cell.angle_gamma   90.00
#
_symmetry.space_group_name_H-M   'P 1'
#
loop_
_entity.id
_entity.type
_entity.pdbx_description
1 polymer ?
#
loop_
_entity_poly.entity_id
_entity_poly.type
_entity_poly.pdbx_seq_one_letter_code
_entity_poly.pdbx_strand_id
1 'polypeptide(L)'
;MSQSMNSNDGYSARYDEALLFVANAHRQQFRKQAPGEPRIPYTSHLLDASSLVWIGGGDEDQAIAALLHDLVEHAYYAGMEEDIRVGFGDRVLNMVLGCSDVQPGANREPDDWEERVASYLKHLETTDTDTLVVTWADKTSNARYLVNDLEGGRDVFALFDPNPQRTINFYRDLADLYRRRMGDTREVRYLDSLIVKMQEFFDASKYWSNYLSTSLRFGDFHLSQTPEGTVGEFPFAAPVFVLTAANPMSVVLPDEENALRNSLLVTQLTRDGLQFMECVGRADDWQEAGFLLHGDVTEDQARHYGRSHGQKAIYRIDEKAISVIDCVSGFRTDAGWVIEKA
;
A
#
# COMPACT_ATOMS: atom_id res chain seq x y z
N MET A 1 -3.09 32.61 -33.75
CA MET A 1 -2.97 33.68 -32.75
C MET A 1 -3.24 33.04 -31.40
N SER A 2 -2.20 32.80 -30.61
CA SER A 2 -2.34 32.23 -29.27
C SER A 2 -2.86 33.32 -28.34
N GLN A 3 -4.13 33.23 -27.94
CA GLN A 3 -4.62 33.95 -26.77
C GLN A 3 -4.21 33.12 -25.57
N SER A 4 -3.37 33.68 -24.69
CA SER A 4 -3.10 33.05 -23.40
C SER A 4 -4.41 32.99 -22.61
N MET A 5 -4.93 31.78 -22.38
CA MET A 5 -6.07 31.58 -21.49
C MET A 5 -5.67 31.98 -20.07
N ASN A 6 -6.55 32.71 -19.38
CA ASN A 6 -6.33 33.00 -17.96
C ASN A 6 -6.56 31.72 -17.15
N SER A 7 -5.93 31.60 -15.99
CA SER A 7 -6.08 30.46 -15.06
C SER A 7 -7.52 30.23 -14.54
N ASN A 8 -8.49 31.05 -14.95
CA ASN A 8 -9.92 30.92 -14.63
C ASN A 8 -10.77 30.35 -15.79
N ASP A 9 -10.20 30.12 -16.98
CA ASP A 9 -10.97 29.75 -18.17
C ASP A 9 -11.12 28.22 -18.35
N GLY A 10 -10.75 27.41 -17.35
CA GLY A 10 -10.75 25.95 -17.46
C GLY A 10 -9.65 25.44 -18.40
N TYR A 11 -9.92 24.37 -19.16
CA TYR A 11 -9.02 23.84 -20.19
C TYR A 11 -9.61 24.06 -21.60
N SER A 12 -8.72 24.10 -22.61
CA SER A 12 -9.07 24.28 -24.01
C SER A 12 -9.35 22.94 -24.71
N ALA A 13 -9.77 23.02 -25.98
CA ALA A 13 -9.95 21.84 -26.83
C ALA A 13 -8.66 21.00 -27.01
N ARG A 14 -7.47 21.57 -26.77
CA ARG A 14 -6.20 20.81 -26.80
C ARG A 14 -6.18 19.69 -25.76
N TYR A 15 -6.78 19.92 -24.60
CA TYR A 15 -6.87 18.91 -23.56
C TYR A 15 -7.81 17.76 -23.96
N ASP A 16 -8.93 18.08 -24.63
CA ASP A 16 -9.84 17.05 -25.19
C ASP A 16 -9.13 16.18 -26.24
N GLU A 17 -8.34 16.80 -27.11
CA GLU A 17 -7.52 16.10 -28.11
C GLU A 17 -6.48 15.19 -27.44
N ALA A 18 -5.82 15.65 -26.37
CA ALA A 18 -4.88 14.85 -25.60
C ALA A 18 -5.54 13.64 -24.93
N LEU A 19 -6.75 13.81 -24.37
CA LEU A 19 -7.55 12.72 -23.79
C LEU A 19 -7.87 11.64 -24.83
N LEU A 20 -8.27 12.04 -26.03
CA LEU A 20 -8.54 11.11 -27.13
C LEU A 20 -7.27 10.42 -27.62
N PHE A 21 -6.17 11.18 -27.74
CA PHE A 21 -4.86 10.67 -28.15
C PHE A 21 -4.41 9.53 -27.21
N VAL A 22 -4.39 9.81 -25.90
CA VAL A 22 -3.91 8.85 -24.90
C VAL A 22 -4.86 7.65 -24.76
N ALA A 23 -6.18 7.87 -24.83
CA ALA A 23 -7.16 6.79 -24.76
C ALA A 23 -7.03 5.83 -25.95
N ASN A 24 -6.66 6.33 -27.14
CA ASN A 24 -6.41 5.49 -28.30
C ASN A 24 -5.09 4.71 -28.16
N ALA A 25 -4.02 5.35 -27.70
CA ALA A 25 -2.72 4.73 -27.52
C ALA A 25 -2.76 3.59 -26.48
N HIS A 26 -3.46 3.79 -25.36
CA HIS A 26 -3.48 2.85 -24.23
C HIS A 26 -4.76 1.99 -24.15
N ARG A 27 -5.58 1.94 -25.22
CA ARG A 27 -6.94 1.34 -25.22
C ARG A 27 -7.00 -0.10 -24.70
N GLN A 28 -5.95 -0.88 -24.92
CA GLN A 28 -5.86 -2.29 -24.53
C GLN A 28 -4.88 -2.54 -23.37
N GLN A 29 -4.37 -1.47 -22.75
CA GLN A 29 -3.46 -1.57 -21.61
C GLN A 29 -4.23 -1.52 -20.29
N PHE A 30 -3.75 -2.29 -19.32
CA PHE A 30 -4.33 -2.39 -17.99
C PHE A 30 -3.26 -2.12 -16.93
N ARG A 31 -3.69 -1.67 -15.75
CA ARG A 31 -2.83 -1.52 -14.58
C ARG A 31 -2.33 -2.89 -14.10
N LYS A 32 -1.17 -2.90 -13.44
CA LYS A 32 -0.74 -4.05 -12.64
C LYS A 32 -1.72 -4.25 -11.49
N GLN A 33 -2.06 -5.50 -11.18
CA GLN A 33 -3.06 -5.84 -10.18
C GLN A 33 -2.80 -7.20 -9.57
N ALA A 34 -3.38 -7.43 -8.39
CA ALA A 34 -3.33 -8.73 -7.72
C ALA A 34 -4.07 -9.80 -8.54
N PRO A 35 -3.64 -11.07 -8.47
CA PRO A 35 -4.37 -12.18 -9.07
C PRO A 35 -5.83 -12.23 -8.57
N GLY A 36 -6.78 -12.44 -9.49
CA GLY A 36 -8.21 -12.54 -9.16
C GLY A 36 -8.98 -11.21 -9.16
N GLU A 37 -8.31 -10.07 -9.28
CA GLU A 37 -8.96 -8.75 -9.29
C GLU A 37 -9.48 -8.33 -10.68
N PRO A 38 -10.55 -7.52 -10.75
CA PRO A 38 -11.03 -6.94 -12.00
C PRO A 38 -9.98 -6.06 -12.67
N ARG A 39 -9.82 -6.22 -13.99
CA ARG A 39 -8.88 -5.40 -14.79
C ARG A 39 -9.23 -3.91 -14.76
N ILE A 40 -8.28 -3.10 -14.32
CA ILE A 40 -8.38 -1.63 -14.33
C ILE A 40 -7.70 -1.06 -15.59
N PRO A 41 -8.41 -0.28 -16.43
CA PRO A 41 -7.81 0.35 -17.61
C PRO A 41 -6.64 1.27 -17.26
N TYR A 42 -5.55 1.23 -18.03
CA TYR A 42 -4.35 2.04 -17.74
C TYR A 42 -4.61 3.55 -17.76
N THR A 43 -5.60 3.99 -18.55
CA THR A 43 -6.04 5.39 -18.61
C THR A 43 -6.46 5.95 -17.25
N SER A 44 -6.84 5.10 -16.28
CA SER A 44 -7.13 5.57 -14.91
C SER A 44 -5.94 6.28 -14.27
N HIS A 45 -4.72 5.80 -14.52
CA HIS A 45 -3.49 6.40 -14.00
C HIS A 45 -3.19 7.73 -14.68
N LEU A 46 -3.32 7.78 -16.00
CA LEU A 46 -3.03 8.98 -16.79
C LEU A 46 -4.00 10.13 -16.45
N LEU A 47 -5.27 9.80 -16.28
CA LEU A 47 -6.30 10.74 -15.80
C LEU A 47 -6.01 11.22 -14.37
N ASP A 48 -5.58 10.33 -13.48
CA ASP A 48 -5.26 10.67 -12.10
C ASP A 48 -4.00 11.55 -11.99
N ALA A 49 -2.94 11.23 -12.74
CA ALA A 49 -1.75 12.07 -12.83
C ALA A 49 -2.08 13.46 -13.38
N SER A 50 -2.86 13.55 -14.46
CA SER A 50 -3.31 14.84 -15.00
C SER A 50 -4.18 15.62 -13.99
N SER A 51 -5.08 14.94 -13.28
CA SER A 51 -5.86 15.55 -12.20
C SER A 51 -4.98 16.08 -11.06
N LEU A 52 -3.90 15.39 -10.71
CA LEU A 52 -2.96 15.83 -9.68
C LEU A 52 -2.23 17.11 -10.09
N VAL A 53 -1.87 17.27 -11.37
CA VAL A 53 -1.32 18.53 -11.90
C VAL A 53 -2.32 19.67 -11.72
N TRP A 54 -3.58 19.48 -12.11
CA TRP A 54 -4.62 20.49 -11.94
C TRP A 54 -4.82 20.90 -10.48
N ILE A 55 -4.93 19.92 -9.58
CA ILE A 55 -5.15 20.18 -8.14
C ILE A 55 -3.91 20.84 -7.50
N GLY A 56 -2.71 20.52 -8.02
CA GLY A 56 -1.45 21.12 -7.63
C GLY A 56 -1.22 22.52 -8.17
N GLY A 57 -2.16 23.06 -8.96
CA GLY A 57 -2.06 24.41 -9.53
C GLY A 57 -1.18 24.51 -10.79
N GLY A 58 -0.91 23.38 -11.45
CA GLY A 58 -0.26 23.37 -12.74
C GLY A 58 -1.14 23.89 -13.87
N ASP A 59 -0.53 24.11 -15.03
CA ASP A 59 -1.21 24.62 -16.22
C ASP A 59 -1.62 23.53 -17.22
N GLU A 60 -2.30 23.94 -18.29
CA GLU A 60 -2.80 23.03 -19.32
C GLU A 60 -1.70 22.22 -20.00
N ASP A 61 -0.53 22.81 -20.31
CA ASP A 61 0.53 22.06 -20.98
C ASP A 61 1.09 20.98 -20.06
N GLN A 62 1.26 21.29 -18.76
CA GLN A 62 1.69 20.31 -17.77
C GLN A 62 0.65 19.19 -17.60
N ALA A 63 -0.64 19.54 -17.59
CA ALA A 63 -1.71 18.55 -17.47
C ALA A 63 -1.83 17.66 -18.71
N ILE A 64 -1.62 18.22 -19.91
CA ILE A 64 -1.49 17.45 -21.15
C ILE A 64 -0.26 16.55 -21.09
N ALA A 65 0.91 17.06 -20.69
CA ALA A 65 2.11 16.25 -20.58
C ALA A 65 1.94 15.10 -19.58
N ALA A 66 1.22 15.31 -18.47
CA ALA A 66 0.87 14.23 -17.54
C ALA A 66 -0.05 13.16 -18.14
N LEU A 67 -0.95 13.50 -19.08
CA LEU A 67 -1.68 12.48 -19.84
C LEU A 67 -0.73 11.67 -20.74
N LEU A 68 0.27 12.32 -21.32
CA LEU A 68 1.12 11.77 -22.37
C LEU A 68 2.43 11.13 -21.87
N HIS A 69 2.76 11.26 -20.57
CA HIS A 69 4.10 10.98 -20.05
C HIS A 69 4.61 9.55 -20.32
N ASP A 70 3.71 8.56 -20.30
CA ASP A 70 4.05 7.14 -20.49
C ASP A 70 4.04 6.68 -21.95
N LEU A 71 3.71 7.55 -22.90
CA LEU A 71 3.63 7.16 -24.31
C LEU A 71 4.98 6.63 -24.83
N VAL A 72 6.07 7.27 -24.45
CA VAL A 72 7.43 6.89 -24.88
C VAL A 72 7.82 5.53 -24.31
N GLU A 73 7.41 5.22 -23.08
CA GLU A 73 7.78 3.96 -22.42
C GLU A 73 6.88 2.77 -22.82
N HIS A 74 5.61 3.02 -23.16
CA HIS A 74 4.60 1.95 -23.22
C HIS A 74 3.80 1.88 -24.52
N ALA A 75 3.82 2.92 -25.35
CA ALA A 75 3.00 2.98 -26.57
C ALA A 75 3.72 3.64 -27.76
N TYR A 76 5.05 3.65 -27.75
CA TYR A 76 5.86 4.38 -28.72
C TYR A 76 5.68 3.88 -30.16
N TYR A 77 5.65 4.82 -31.10
CA TYR A 77 5.71 4.56 -32.55
C TYR A 77 6.56 5.63 -33.26
N ALA A 78 7.13 5.26 -34.40
CA ALA A 78 7.92 6.18 -35.20
C ALA A 78 7.06 7.37 -35.69
N GLY A 79 7.47 8.59 -35.36
CA GLY A 79 6.74 9.82 -35.68
C GLY A 79 5.98 10.43 -34.50
N MET A 80 5.86 9.73 -33.37
CA MET A 80 5.13 10.20 -32.19
C MET A 80 5.61 11.56 -31.68
N GLU A 81 6.93 11.83 -31.69
CA GLU A 81 7.46 13.13 -31.27
C GLU A 81 6.94 14.29 -32.11
N GLU A 82 6.82 14.09 -33.43
CA GLU A 82 6.27 15.11 -34.34
C GLU A 82 4.76 15.26 -34.12
N ASP A 83 4.03 14.16 -33.92
CA ASP A 83 2.59 14.22 -33.61
C ASP A 83 2.33 15.00 -32.32
N ILE A 84 3.13 14.77 -31.26
CA ILE A 84 3.04 15.51 -30.00
C ILE A 84 3.40 16.98 -30.22
N ARG A 85 4.47 17.27 -30.98
CA ARG A 85 4.89 18.65 -31.28
C ARG A 85 3.81 19.41 -32.04
N VAL A 86 3.24 18.81 -33.08
CA VAL A 86 2.21 19.44 -33.92
C VAL A 86 0.90 19.62 -33.18
N GLY A 87 0.47 18.61 -32.41
CA GLY A 87 -0.79 18.66 -31.66
C GLY A 87 -0.72 19.53 -30.41
N PHE A 88 0.38 19.45 -29.66
CA PHE A 88 0.45 19.98 -28.30
C PHE A 88 1.61 20.95 -28.06
N GLY A 89 2.53 21.10 -29.01
CA GLY A 89 3.62 22.09 -28.95
C GLY A 89 4.89 21.60 -28.25
N ASP A 90 5.96 22.38 -28.43
CA ASP A 90 7.31 22.00 -27.97
C ASP A 90 7.41 21.85 -26.45
N ARG A 91 6.68 22.67 -25.69
CA ARG A 91 6.71 22.62 -24.22
C ARG A 91 6.19 21.27 -23.70
N VAL A 92 5.08 20.79 -24.25
CA VAL A 92 4.50 19.47 -23.93
C VAL A 92 5.46 18.36 -24.34
N LEU A 93 6.00 18.41 -25.56
CA LEU A 93 6.96 17.41 -26.02
C LEU A 93 8.18 17.32 -25.09
N ASN A 94 8.74 18.46 -24.70
CA ASN A 94 9.91 18.50 -23.81
C ASN A 94 9.61 17.85 -22.46
N MET A 95 8.43 18.09 -21.88
CA MET A 95 8.01 17.42 -20.64
C MET A 95 7.84 15.92 -20.82
N VAL A 96 7.19 15.48 -21.90
CA VAL A 96 6.96 14.05 -22.17
C VAL A 96 8.30 13.31 -22.32
N LEU A 97 9.23 13.87 -23.10
CA LEU A 97 10.58 13.31 -23.24
C LEU A 97 11.36 13.37 -21.93
N GLY A 98 11.20 14.43 -21.14
CA GLY A 98 11.87 14.60 -19.85
C GLY A 98 11.36 13.67 -18.74
N CYS A 99 10.17 13.08 -18.88
CA CYS A 99 9.63 12.12 -17.90
C CYS A 99 10.26 10.72 -18.01
N SER A 100 10.82 10.38 -19.18
CA SER A 100 11.44 9.08 -19.46
C SER A 100 12.96 9.17 -19.39
N ASP A 101 13.59 8.23 -18.70
CA ASP A 101 15.05 8.02 -18.75
C ASP A 101 15.47 7.06 -19.89
N VAL A 102 14.50 6.53 -20.64
CA VAL A 102 14.70 5.62 -21.78
C VAL A 102 14.65 6.40 -23.09
N GLN A 103 15.54 6.06 -24.02
CA GLN A 103 15.50 6.63 -25.36
C GLN A 103 14.23 6.21 -26.13
N PRO A 104 13.61 7.10 -26.91
CA PRO A 104 12.44 6.76 -27.72
C PRO A 104 12.67 5.53 -28.61
N GLY A 105 11.83 4.51 -28.43
CA GLY A 105 11.88 3.26 -29.21
C GLY A 105 12.96 2.25 -28.76
N ALA A 106 13.68 2.51 -27.67
CA ALA A 106 14.59 1.54 -27.08
C ALA A 106 13.83 0.58 -26.15
N ASN A 107 14.12 -0.72 -26.25
CA ASN A 107 13.70 -1.68 -25.23
C ASN A 107 14.64 -1.57 -24.03
N ARG A 108 14.07 -1.60 -22.83
CA ARG A 108 14.83 -1.58 -21.58
C ARG A 108 15.51 -2.93 -21.38
N GLU A 109 16.84 -2.96 -21.33
CA GLU A 109 17.58 -4.15 -20.94
C GLU A 109 17.22 -4.51 -19.48
N PRO A 110 17.01 -5.80 -19.16
CA PRO A 110 16.78 -6.23 -17.79
C PRO A 110 18.13 -6.32 -17.09
N ASP A 111 18.58 -5.28 -16.37
CA ASP A 111 19.26 -5.46 -15.08
C ASP A 111 19.64 -4.15 -14.35
N ASP A 112 19.73 -4.34 -13.04
CA ASP A 112 19.96 -3.46 -11.89
C ASP A 112 18.95 -2.32 -11.60
N TRP A 113 17.96 -2.65 -10.76
CA TRP A 113 17.02 -1.70 -10.19
C TRP A 113 17.71 -0.53 -9.48
N GLU A 114 18.84 -0.78 -8.81
CA GLU A 114 19.56 0.26 -8.05
C GLU A 114 20.22 1.26 -9.01
N GLU A 115 20.85 0.78 -10.09
CA GLU A 115 21.42 1.65 -11.13
C GLU A 115 20.33 2.50 -11.81
N ARG A 116 19.15 1.90 -12.06
CA ARG A 116 18.01 2.61 -12.64
C ARG A 116 17.48 3.70 -11.73
N VAL A 117 17.24 3.39 -10.45
CA VAL A 117 16.80 4.38 -9.46
C VAL A 117 17.81 5.51 -9.35
N ALA A 118 19.10 5.18 -9.26
CA ALA A 118 20.16 6.17 -9.18
C ALA A 118 20.24 7.07 -10.43
N SER A 119 20.14 6.47 -11.62
CA SER A 119 20.11 7.21 -12.90
C SER A 119 18.90 8.14 -12.98
N TYR A 120 17.72 7.63 -12.64
CA TYR A 120 16.48 8.40 -12.65
C TYR A 120 16.52 9.58 -11.67
N LEU A 121 16.93 9.35 -10.42
CA LEU A 121 17.08 10.43 -9.43
C LEU A 121 18.10 11.48 -9.89
N LYS A 122 19.23 11.06 -10.46
CA LYS A 122 20.23 11.97 -11.02
C LYS A 122 19.70 12.81 -12.19
N HIS A 123 18.90 12.21 -13.06
CA HIS A 123 18.22 12.92 -14.15
C HIS A 123 17.25 13.98 -13.61
N LEU A 124 16.42 13.62 -12.63
CA LEU A 124 15.48 14.56 -12.01
C LEU A 124 16.18 15.72 -11.29
N GLU A 125 17.39 15.52 -10.76
CA GLU A 125 18.19 16.60 -10.14
C GLU A 125 18.59 17.72 -11.12
N THR A 126 18.49 17.51 -12.44
CA THR A 126 18.81 18.55 -13.45
C THR A 126 17.65 18.90 -14.38
N THR A 127 16.57 18.12 -14.34
CA THR A 127 15.37 18.32 -15.15
C THR A 127 14.68 19.65 -14.81
N ASP A 128 14.00 20.27 -15.78
CA ASP A 128 13.30 21.53 -15.58
C ASP A 128 12.08 21.40 -14.64
N THR A 129 11.60 22.54 -14.13
CA THR A 129 10.50 22.57 -13.15
C THR A 129 9.18 22.04 -13.71
N ASP A 130 8.88 22.25 -15.00
CA ASP A 130 7.62 21.78 -15.58
C ASP A 130 7.59 20.25 -15.64
N THR A 131 8.68 19.65 -16.11
CA THR A 131 8.84 18.19 -16.12
C THR A 131 8.83 17.62 -14.69
N LEU A 132 9.45 18.30 -13.71
CA LEU A 132 9.38 17.87 -12.31
C LEU A 132 7.96 17.80 -11.76
N VAL A 133 7.09 18.75 -12.11
CA VAL A 133 5.66 18.71 -11.74
C VAL A 133 4.98 17.47 -12.31
N VAL A 134 5.25 17.14 -13.58
CA VAL A 134 4.67 15.96 -14.24
C VAL A 134 5.14 14.66 -13.58
N THR A 135 6.44 14.53 -13.29
CA THR A 135 6.97 13.33 -12.61
C THR A 135 6.44 13.19 -11.19
N TRP A 136 6.28 14.29 -10.45
CA TRP A 136 5.64 14.27 -9.14
C TRP A 136 4.21 13.74 -9.24
N ALA A 137 3.44 14.19 -10.22
CA ALA A 137 2.06 13.78 -10.41
C ALA A 137 1.94 12.30 -10.79
N ASP A 138 2.79 11.80 -11.71
CA ASP A 138 2.92 10.37 -12.02
C ASP A 138 3.21 9.55 -10.76
N LYS A 139 4.30 9.86 -10.07
CA LYS A 139 4.73 9.08 -8.89
C LYS A 139 3.69 9.13 -7.78
N THR A 140 3.04 10.27 -7.58
CA THR A 140 1.94 10.41 -6.62
C THR A 140 0.72 9.57 -7.02
N SER A 141 0.35 9.52 -8.30
CA SER A 141 -0.74 8.64 -8.77
C SER A 141 -0.43 7.16 -8.53
N ASN A 142 0.80 6.74 -8.82
CA ASN A 142 1.26 5.38 -8.55
C ASN A 142 1.28 5.06 -7.04
N ALA A 143 1.72 6.00 -6.20
CA ALA A 143 1.68 5.88 -4.75
C ALA A 143 0.24 5.73 -4.21
N ARG A 144 -0.70 6.54 -4.72
CA ARG A 144 -2.12 6.44 -4.34
C ARG A 144 -2.71 5.09 -4.71
N TYR A 145 -2.42 4.60 -5.91
CA TYR A 145 -2.88 3.30 -6.37
C TYR A 145 -2.39 2.19 -5.45
N LEU A 146 -1.11 2.19 -5.10
CA LEU A 146 -0.52 1.23 -4.16
C LEU A 146 -1.20 1.29 -2.78
N VAL A 147 -1.33 2.49 -2.20
CA VAL A 147 -1.95 2.66 -0.89
C VAL A 147 -3.42 2.23 -0.89
N ASN A 148 -4.18 2.53 -1.94
CA ASN A 148 -5.58 2.10 -2.03
C ASN A 148 -5.72 0.57 -2.07
N ASP A 149 -4.80 -0.13 -2.72
CA ASP A 149 -4.79 -1.60 -2.71
C ASP A 149 -4.45 -2.15 -1.32
N LEU A 150 -3.46 -1.56 -0.65
CA LEU A 150 -3.08 -1.92 0.72
C LEU A 150 -4.24 -1.66 1.70
N GLU A 151 -4.92 -0.52 1.61
CA GLU A 151 -6.12 -0.19 2.39
C GLU A 151 -7.28 -1.13 2.08
N GLY A 152 -7.34 -1.64 0.84
CA GLY A 152 -8.27 -2.70 0.42
C GLY A 152 -7.87 -4.10 0.91
N GLY A 153 -6.78 -4.24 1.66
CA GLY A 153 -6.29 -5.51 2.18
C GLY A 153 -5.48 -6.35 1.20
N ARG A 154 -5.04 -5.76 0.08
CA ARG A 154 -4.26 -6.47 -0.93
C ARG A 154 -2.79 -6.12 -0.76
N ASP A 155 -1.97 -7.08 -0.33
CA ASP A 155 -0.52 -6.89 -0.36
C ASP A 155 -0.02 -6.95 -1.80
N VAL A 156 0.07 -5.76 -2.40
CA VAL A 156 0.50 -5.57 -3.78
C VAL A 156 1.97 -5.18 -3.88
N PHE A 157 2.72 -5.06 -2.77
CA PHE A 157 4.12 -4.60 -2.85
C PHE A 157 4.95 -5.48 -3.78
N ALA A 158 4.77 -6.80 -3.70
CA ALA A 158 5.47 -7.78 -4.53
C ALA A 158 5.19 -7.64 -6.05
N LEU A 159 4.11 -6.95 -6.45
CA LEU A 159 3.83 -6.64 -7.86
C LEU A 159 4.73 -5.52 -8.41
N PHE A 160 5.28 -4.68 -7.53
CA PHE A 160 6.14 -3.56 -7.85
C PHE A 160 7.61 -3.91 -7.62
N ASP A 161 7.93 -4.48 -6.46
CA ASP A 161 9.27 -4.93 -6.09
C ASP A 161 9.15 -6.08 -5.06
N PRO A 162 9.88 -7.22 -5.23
CA PRO A 162 9.89 -8.29 -4.23
C PRO A 162 10.42 -7.85 -2.85
N ASN A 163 11.13 -6.73 -2.77
CA ASN A 163 11.52 -6.04 -1.55
C ASN A 163 10.73 -4.72 -1.41
N PRO A 164 9.60 -4.72 -0.66
CA PRO A 164 8.76 -3.54 -0.46
C PRO A 164 9.54 -2.32 0.08
N GLN A 165 10.55 -2.55 0.93
CA GLN A 165 11.35 -1.48 1.53
C GLN A 165 12.11 -0.68 0.46
N ARG A 166 12.54 -1.31 -0.64
CA ARG A 166 13.18 -0.59 -1.76
C ARG A 166 12.22 0.39 -2.41
N THR A 167 10.97 -0.04 -2.64
CA THR A 167 9.92 0.84 -3.18
C THR A 167 9.68 2.03 -2.24
N ILE A 168 9.51 1.77 -0.95
CA ILE A 168 9.27 2.84 0.04
C ILE A 168 10.44 3.83 0.09
N ASN A 169 11.69 3.34 0.10
CA ASN A 169 12.87 4.21 0.13
C ASN A 169 13.00 5.03 -1.15
N PHE A 170 12.73 4.43 -2.31
CA PHE A 170 12.70 5.15 -3.58
C PHE A 170 11.69 6.31 -3.56
N TYR A 171 10.48 6.09 -3.04
CA TYR A 171 9.51 7.17 -2.88
C TYR A 171 9.95 8.23 -1.87
N ARG A 172 10.68 7.87 -0.80
CA ARG A 172 11.28 8.85 0.12
C ARG A 172 12.33 9.72 -0.57
N ASP A 173 13.22 9.11 -1.35
CA ASP A 173 14.24 9.85 -2.10
C ASP A 173 13.61 10.82 -3.10
N LEU A 174 12.52 10.41 -3.76
CA LEU A 174 11.72 11.27 -4.62
C LEU A 174 11.07 12.42 -3.84
N ALA A 175 10.41 12.14 -2.71
CA ALA A 175 9.77 13.17 -1.90
C ALA A 175 10.79 14.20 -1.40
N ASP A 176 11.98 13.75 -0.97
CA ASP A 176 13.08 14.63 -0.58
C ASP A 176 13.60 15.47 -1.76
N LEU A 177 13.72 14.88 -2.95
CA LEU A 177 14.10 15.59 -4.18
C LEU A 177 13.08 16.67 -4.53
N TYR A 178 11.78 16.32 -4.57
CA TYR A 178 10.71 17.27 -4.85
C TYR A 178 10.67 18.37 -3.79
N ARG A 179 10.86 18.05 -2.51
CA ARG A 179 10.93 19.05 -1.44
C ARG A 179 12.08 20.04 -1.65
N ARG A 180 13.26 19.57 -2.07
CA ARG A 180 14.42 20.43 -2.37
C ARG A 180 14.20 21.32 -3.59
N ARG A 181 13.61 20.78 -4.66
CA ARG A 181 13.50 21.44 -5.97
C ARG A 181 12.23 22.29 -6.14
N MET A 182 11.13 21.88 -5.52
CA MET A 182 9.80 22.49 -5.64
C MET A 182 9.34 23.17 -4.33
N GLY A 183 10.01 22.90 -3.21
CA GLY A 183 9.67 23.40 -1.88
C GLY A 183 8.78 22.46 -1.08
N ASP A 184 8.57 22.80 0.20
CA ASP A 184 7.67 22.06 1.11
C ASP A 184 6.21 22.47 0.90
N THR A 185 5.67 22.09 -0.26
CA THR A 185 4.29 22.40 -0.67
C THR A 185 3.29 21.38 -0.14
N ARG A 186 1.99 21.69 -0.25
CA ARG A 186 0.91 20.75 0.10
C ARG A 186 1.01 19.45 -0.73
N GLU A 187 1.43 19.59 -1.98
CA GLU A 187 1.57 18.55 -2.99
C GLU A 187 2.68 17.55 -2.61
N VAL A 188 3.84 18.05 -2.18
CA VAL A 188 4.94 17.21 -1.69
C VAL A 188 4.56 16.51 -0.39
N ARG A 189 3.93 17.23 0.56
CA ARG A 189 3.44 16.64 1.82
C ARG A 189 2.37 15.57 1.61
N TYR A 190 1.60 15.67 0.53
CA TYR A 190 0.62 14.65 0.20
C TYR A 190 1.31 13.34 -0.20
N LEU A 191 2.36 13.41 -1.03
CA LEU A 191 3.20 12.24 -1.32
C LEU A 191 3.82 11.66 -0.05
N ASP A 192 4.35 12.50 0.84
CA ASP A 192 4.86 12.06 2.16
C ASP A 192 3.81 11.28 2.96
N SER A 193 2.57 11.75 2.97
CA SER A 193 1.48 11.06 3.69
C SER A 193 1.19 9.66 3.13
N LEU A 194 1.33 9.47 1.82
CA LEU A 194 1.18 8.16 1.18
C LEU A 194 2.36 7.25 1.54
N ILE A 195 3.57 7.78 1.59
CA ILE A 195 4.77 7.05 2.00
C ILE A 195 4.66 6.57 3.45
N VAL A 196 4.13 7.42 4.34
CA VAL A 196 3.85 7.03 5.74
C VAL A 196 2.90 5.84 5.77
N LYS A 197 1.79 5.90 5.02
CA LYS A 197 0.85 4.78 4.92
C LYS A 197 1.50 3.51 4.36
N MET A 198 2.31 3.62 3.31
CA MET A 198 3.06 2.46 2.79
C MET A 198 3.95 1.84 3.87
N GLN A 199 4.65 2.66 4.66
CA GLN A 199 5.48 2.17 5.75
C GLN A 199 4.64 1.50 6.85
N GLU A 200 3.50 2.08 7.22
CA GLU A 200 2.58 1.49 8.20
C GLU A 200 2.08 0.10 7.75
N PHE A 201 1.68 -0.03 6.48
CA PHE A 201 1.26 -1.33 5.91
C PHE A 201 2.41 -2.33 5.81
N PHE A 202 3.61 -1.88 5.43
CA PHE A 202 4.78 -2.75 5.37
C PHE A 202 5.23 -3.23 6.76
N ASP A 203 5.18 -2.36 7.76
CA ASP A 203 5.46 -2.75 9.13
C ASP A 203 4.38 -3.72 9.61
N ALA A 204 3.10 -3.44 9.34
CA ALA A 204 2.00 -4.36 9.65
C ALA A 204 2.20 -5.74 9.01
N SER A 205 2.62 -5.83 7.74
CA SER A 205 2.82 -7.11 7.05
C SER A 205 3.97 -7.95 7.63
N LYS A 206 5.05 -7.32 8.13
CA LYS A 206 6.13 -8.02 8.86
C LYS A 206 5.65 -8.64 10.17
N TYR A 207 4.75 -7.96 10.90
CA TYR A 207 4.15 -8.57 12.08
C TYR A 207 3.16 -9.66 11.68
N TRP A 208 2.46 -9.47 10.56
CA TRP A 208 1.49 -10.40 10.02
C TRP A 208 2.08 -11.79 9.76
N SER A 209 3.31 -11.89 9.24
CA SER A 209 3.97 -13.19 9.07
C SER A 209 4.20 -13.92 10.39
N ASN A 210 4.53 -13.21 11.48
CA ASN A 210 4.65 -13.81 12.80
C ASN A 210 3.29 -14.30 13.29
N TYR A 211 2.24 -13.53 13.03
CA TYR A 211 0.89 -13.97 13.37
C TYR A 211 0.53 -15.25 12.62
N LEU A 212 0.87 -15.36 11.33
CA LEU A 212 0.55 -16.53 10.49
C LEU A 212 1.40 -17.79 10.79
N SER A 213 2.57 -17.65 11.41
CA SER A 213 3.41 -18.78 11.83
C SER A 213 3.18 -19.23 13.28
N THR A 214 2.39 -18.47 14.04
CA THR A 214 2.17 -18.73 15.47
C THR A 214 1.23 -19.93 15.68
N SER A 215 1.69 -20.86 16.51
CA SER A 215 0.87 -21.91 17.13
C SER A 215 0.28 -21.41 18.45
N LEU A 216 -0.90 -21.89 18.82
CA LEU A 216 -1.64 -21.49 20.00
C LEU A 216 -1.85 -22.70 20.92
N ARG A 217 -1.59 -22.52 22.21
CA ARG A 217 -1.87 -23.52 23.25
C ARG A 217 -2.84 -22.96 24.26
N PHE A 218 -3.96 -23.66 24.49
CA PHE A 218 -4.98 -23.27 25.44
C PHE A 218 -5.66 -24.52 26.01
N GLY A 219 -5.73 -24.64 27.33
CA GLY A 219 -6.18 -25.87 28.00
C GLY A 219 -5.35 -27.07 27.55
N ASP A 220 -6.04 -28.15 27.17
CA ASP A 220 -5.42 -29.37 26.64
C ASP A 220 -5.28 -29.36 25.11
N PHE A 221 -5.39 -28.19 24.46
CA PHE A 221 -5.36 -28.08 23.00
C PHE A 221 -4.11 -27.39 22.50
N HIS A 222 -3.62 -27.88 21.36
CA HIS A 222 -2.57 -27.28 20.57
C HIS A 222 -3.09 -27.04 19.16
N LEU A 223 -3.16 -25.78 18.75
CA LEU A 223 -3.62 -25.35 17.44
C LEU A 223 -2.43 -24.83 16.62
N SER A 224 -2.24 -25.37 15.42
CA SER A 224 -1.25 -24.89 14.45
C SER A 224 -1.94 -24.46 13.17
N GLN A 225 -1.44 -23.42 12.52
CA GLN A 225 -2.02 -22.90 11.27
C GLN A 225 -1.57 -23.72 10.06
N THR A 226 -2.45 -23.85 9.07
CA THR A 226 -2.16 -24.45 7.76
C THR A 226 -2.53 -23.49 6.64
N PRO A 227 -1.92 -23.60 5.45
CA PRO A 227 -2.31 -22.76 4.32
C PRO A 227 -3.80 -22.86 3.99
N GLU A 228 -4.37 -24.07 4.05
CA GLU A 228 -5.78 -24.33 3.77
C GLU A 228 -6.31 -25.53 4.60
N GLY A 229 -7.63 -25.55 4.83
CA GLY A 229 -8.37 -26.65 5.44
C GLY A 229 -8.26 -26.75 6.96
N THR A 230 -9.25 -27.38 7.61
CA THR A 230 -9.27 -27.61 9.05
C THR A 230 -9.16 -29.10 9.38
N VAL A 231 -8.38 -29.45 10.40
CA VAL A 231 -8.17 -30.83 10.86
C VAL A 231 -8.35 -30.92 12.38
N GLY A 232 -9.21 -31.84 12.83
CA GLY A 232 -9.59 -32.03 14.23
C GLY A 232 -10.98 -31.49 14.55
N GLU A 233 -11.36 -31.50 15.82
CA GLU A 233 -12.68 -31.02 16.28
C GLU A 233 -12.51 -29.67 16.99
N PHE A 234 -13.20 -28.65 16.49
CA PHE A 234 -13.17 -27.32 17.11
C PHE A 234 -13.90 -27.36 18.47
N PRO A 235 -13.26 -27.00 19.59
CA PRO A 235 -13.77 -27.31 20.92
C PRO A 235 -14.80 -26.31 21.47
N PHE A 236 -15.22 -25.32 20.66
CA PHE A 236 -16.15 -24.27 21.06
C PHE A 236 -17.37 -24.21 20.13
N ALA A 237 -18.52 -23.82 20.67
CA ALA A 237 -19.77 -23.72 19.92
C ALA A 237 -19.90 -22.41 19.10
N ALA A 238 -19.02 -21.44 19.36
CA ALA A 238 -18.98 -20.14 18.72
C ALA A 238 -17.52 -19.72 18.47
N PRO A 239 -17.28 -18.74 17.59
CA PRO A 239 -15.94 -18.22 17.36
C PRO A 239 -15.29 -17.74 18.66
N VAL A 240 -14.00 -18.01 18.80
CA VAL A 240 -13.18 -17.55 19.93
C VAL A 240 -12.15 -16.55 19.45
N PHE A 241 -11.64 -15.73 20.36
CA PHE A 241 -10.68 -14.69 20.03
C PHE A 241 -9.45 -14.78 20.91
N VAL A 242 -8.25 -14.69 20.33
CA VAL A 242 -7.00 -14.69 21.10
C VAL A 242 -6.33 -13.32 21.01
N LEU A 243 -5.99 -12.77 22.18
CA LEU A 243 -5.28 -11.51 22.32
C LEU A 243 -4.33 -11.54 23.52
N THR A 244 -3.42 -10.58 23.56
CA THR A 244 -2.53 -10.31 24.70
C THR A 244 -2.46 -8.81 24.96
N ALA A 245 -1.92 -8.39 26.10
CA ALA A 245 -1.47 -7.02 26.32
C ALA A 245 0.05 -6.87 26.25
N ALA A 246 0.78 -7.97 26.01
CA ALA A 246 2.22 -7.97 25.89
C ALA A 246 2.69 -7.23 24.63
N ASN A 247 3.88 -6.65 24.71
CA ASN A 247 4.61 -6.03 23.60
C ASN A 247 3.76 -5.08 22.75
N PRO A 248 3.18 -4.02 23.36
CA PRO A 248 2.27 -3.12 22.67
C PRO A 248 2.94 -2.46 21.47
N MET A 249 2.17 -2.31 20.39
CA MET A 249 2.65 -1.83 19.09
C MET A 249 3.83 -2.63 18.53
N SER A 250 3.97 -3.88 18.99
CA SER A 250 5.07 -4.78 18.66
C SER A 250 6.44 -4.32 19.17
N VAL A 251 6.45 -3.52 20.24
CA VAL A 251 7.68 -3.13 20.96
C VAL A 251 7.95 -4.16 22.05
N VAL A 252 9.11 -4.83 21.98
CA VAL A 252 9.48 -5.84 22.99
C VAL A 252 9.74 -5.16 24.34
N LEU A 253 9.01 -5.60 25.37
CA LEU A 253 9.14 -5.13 26.75
C LEU A 253 9.70 -6.23 27.67
N PRO A 254 10.27 -5.88 28.83
CA PRO A 254 10.66 -6.86 29.85
C PRO A 254 9.47 -7.71 30.33
N ASP A 255 9.74 -8.95 30.72
CA ASP A 255 8.71 -9.92 31.15
C ASP A 255 7.82 -9.41 32.29
N GLU A 256 8.39 -8.70 33.27
CA GLU A 256 7.64 -8.13 34.40
C GLU A 256 6.64 -7.06 33.93
N GLU A 257 6.99 -6.26 32.94
CA GLU A 257 6.11 -5.23 32.38
C GLU A 257 4.99 -5.87 31.55
N ASN A 258 5.32 -6.88 30.74
CA ASN A 258 4.34 -7.66 30.00
C ASN A 258 3.35 -8.38 30.95
N ALA A 259 3.84 -8.93 32.06
CA ALA A 259 3.00 -9.56 33.09
C ALA A 259 2.04 -8.56 33.75
N LEU A 260 2.52 -7.35 34.05
CA LEU A 260 1.67 -6.27 34.60
C LEU A 260 0.57 -5.87 33.61
N ARG A 261 0.91 -5.69 32.33
CA ARG A 261 -0.05 -5.36 31.28
C ARG A 261 -1.11 -6.45 31.12
N ASN A 262 -0.71 -7.72 31.09
CA ASN A 262 -1.64 -8.85 31.05
C ASN A 262 -2.54 -8.91 32.29
N SER A 263 -2.03 -8.57 33.47
CA SER A 263 -2.84 -8.50 34.69
C SER A 263 -3.92 -7.41 34.63
N LEU A 264 -3.61 -6.26 34.00
CA LEU A 264 -4.58 -5.19 33.76
C LEU A 264 -5.66 -5.63 32.76
N LEU A 265 -5.27 -6.33 31.69
CA LEU A 265 -6.22 -6.93 30.75
C LEU A 265 -7.15 -7.93 31.46
N VAL A 266 -6.63 -8.87 32.25
CA VAL A 266 -7.43 -9.82 33.04
C VAL A 266 -8.44 -9.11 33.96
N THR A 267 -7.98 -8.05 34.65
CA THR A 267 -8.84 -7.24 35.52
C THR A 267 -10.00 -6.64 34.73
N GLN A 268 -9.72 -6.11 33.53
CA GLN A 268 -10.73 -5.54 32.65
C GLN A 268 -11.71 -6.58 32.13
N LEU A 269 -11.21 -7.71 31.59
CA LEU A 269 -12.04 -8.79 31.05
C LEU A 269 -12.98 -9.36 32.12
N THR A 270 -12.48 -9.52 33.34
CA THR A 270 -13.25 -10.02 34.50
C THR A 270 -14.33 -9.03 34.91
N ARG A 271 -13.98 -7.74 35.00
CA ARG A 271 -14.95 -6.67 35.33
C ARG A 271 -16.09 -6.60 34.31
N ASP A 272 -15.75 -6.82 33.04
CA ASP A 272 -16.69 -6.72 31.92
C ASP A 272 -17.44 -8.05 31.69
N GLY A 273 -17.22 -9.06 32.54
CA GLY A 273 -18.00 -10.30 32.61
C GLY A 273 -17.72 -11.32 31.51
N LEU A 274 -16.55 -11.22 30.86
CA LEU A 274 -16.19 -12.08 29.73
C LEU A 274 -15.65 -13.43 30.21
N GLN A 275 -15.91 -14.47 29.43
CA GLN A 275 -15.30 -15.78 29.66
C GLN A 275 -13.97 -15.86 28.90
N PHE A 276 -12.92 -16.25 29.61
CA PHE A 276 -11.60 -16.39 29.03
C PHE A 276 -10.77 -17.46 29.73
N MET A 277 -9.75 -17.93 29.03
CA MET A 277 -8.74 -18.84 29.56
C MET A 277 -7.34 -18.41 29.11
N GLU A 278 -6.32 -18.88 29.82
CA GLU A 278 -4.93 -18.65 29.43
C GLU A 278 -4.64 -19.29 28.07
N CYS A 279 -3.91 -18.54 27.25
CA CYS A 279 -3.44 -18.99 25.95
C CYS A 279 -1.96 -18.61 25.81
N VAL A 280 -1.18 -19.47 25.17
CA VAL A 280 0.22 -19.19 24.86
C VAL A 280 0.40 -19.24 23.36
N GLY A 281 0.82 -18.13 22.77
CA GLY A 281 1.28 -18.06 21.39
C GLY A 281 2.76 -18.44 21.30
N ARG A 282 3.13 -19.22 20.30
CA ARG A 282 4.52 -19.59 20.02
C ARG A 282 4.82 -19.58 18.53
N ALA A 283 5.87 -18.86 18.14
CA ALA A 283 6.44 -18.84 16.79
C ALA A 283 7.97 -18.88 16.90
N ASP A 284 8.64 -19.81 16.21
CA ASP A 284 10.09 -19.98 16.27
C ASP A 284 10.64 -20.01 17.72
N ASP A 285 11.54 -19.09 18.08
CA ASP A 285 12.13 -18.92 19.40
C ASP A 285 11.31 -17.98 20.32
N TRP A 286 10.19 -17.46 19.84
CA TRP A 286 9.32 -16.54 20.54
C TRP A 286 8.14 -17.25 21.22
N GLN A 287 7.85 -16.84 22.46
CA GLN A 287 6.68 -17.27 23.22
C GLN A 287 6.03 -16.08 23.90
N GLU A 288 4.70 -15.98 23.80
CA GLU A 288 3.94 -14.88 24.37
C GLU A 288 2.70 -15.40 25.11
N ALA A 289 2.54 -14.95 26.36
CA ALA A 289 1.34 -15.23 27.14
C ALA A 289 0.20 -14.30 26.72
N GLY A 290 -1.00 -14.84 26.61
CA GLY A 290 -2.23 -14.14 26.25
C GLY A 290 -3.46 -14.88 26.75
N PHE A 291 -4.61 -14.55 26.17
CA PHE A 291 -5.91 -15.02 26.62
C PHE A 291 -6.79 -15.37 25.42
N LEU A 292 -7.50 -16.48 25.54
CA LEU A 292 -8.56 -16.89 24.62
C LEU A 292 -9.90 -16.50 25.23
N LEU A 293 -10.60 -15.56 24.58
CA LEU A 293 -11.97 -15.15 24.85
C LEU A 293 -12.94 -16.11 24.18
N HIS A 294 -13.94 -16.60 24.92
CA HIS A 294 -14.97 -17.49 24.40
C HIS A 294 -16.37 -17.16 24.94
N GLY A 295 -17.39 -17.85 24.47
CA GLY A 295 -18.79 -17.56 24.81
C GLY A 295 -19.38 -16.48 23.90
N ASP A 296 -20.15 -15.54 24.46
CA ASP A 296 -20.90 -14.53 23.70
C ASP A 296 -20.08 -13.28 23.31
N VAL A 297 -18.79 -13.45 23.02
CA VAL A 297 -17.89 -12.34 22.67
C VAL A 297 -18.00 -12.03 21.18
N THR A 298 -18.19 -10.76 20.83
CA THR A 298 -18.20 -10.30 19.44
C THR A 298 -16.80 -9.93 18.95
N GLU A 299 -16.59 -9.99 17.64
CA GLU A 299 -15.34 -9.55 17.01
C GLU A 299 -15.02 -8.08 17.32
N ASP A 300 -16.03 -7.20 17.29
CA ASP A 300 -15.83 -5.78 17.61
C ASP A 300 -15.40 -5.56 19.07
N GLN A 301 -15.94 -6.34 20.01
CA GLN A 301 -15.49 -6.31 21.40
C GLN A 301 -14.04 -6.79 21.51
N ALA A 302 -13.70 -7.92 20.91
CA ALA A 302 -12.34 -8.46 20.95
C ALA A 302 -11.33 -7.47 20.34
N ARG A 303 -11.65 -6.88 19.18
CA ARG A 303 -10.83 -5.83 18.53
C ARG A 303 -10.73 -4.57 19.38
N HIS A 304 -11.78 -4.22 20.12
CA HIS A 304 -11.73 -3.10 21.06
C HIS A 304 -10.70 -3.34 22.17
N TYR A 305 -10.69 -4.52 22.79
CA TYR A 305 -9.66 -4.86 23.79
C TYR A 305 -8.26 -4.91 23.18
N GLY A 306 -8.12 -5.50 21.99
CA GLY A 306 -6.85 -5.50 21.26
C GLY A 306 -6.31 -4.07 21.10
N ARG A 307 -7.10 -3.16 20.53
CA ARG A 307 -6.72 -1.74 20.40
C ARG A 307 -6.40 -1.08 21.74
N SER A 308 -7.25 -1.26 22.75
CA SER A 308 -7.07 -0.58 24.04
C SER A 308 -5.80 -1.00 24.76
N HIS A 309 -5.28 -2.20 24.46
CA HIS A 309 -4.02 -2.72 25.00
C HIS A 309 -2.84 -2.63 24.02
N GLY A 310 -3.01 -1.94 22.90
CA GLY A 310 -1.95 -1.68 21.92
C GLY A 310 -1.62 -2.87 21.03
N GLN A 311 -2.51 -3.85 20.88
CA GLN A 311 -2.35 -4.90 19.89
C GLN A 311 -2.67 -4.39 18.49
N LYS A 312 -1.84 -4.80 17.52
CA LYS A 312 -2.08 -4.56 16.10
C LYS A 312 -3.12 -5.52 15.54
N ALA A 313 -3.05 -6.80 15.92
CA ALA A 313 -3.99 -7.82 15.50
C ALA A 313 -4.41 -8.74 16.64
N ILE A 314 -5.53 -9.43 16.44
CA ILE A 314 -6.01 -10.54 17.26
C ILE A 314 -6.23 -11.76 16.37
N TYR A 315 -6.34 -12.93 16.98
CA TYR A 315 -6.89 -14.10 16.27
C TYR A 315 -8.38 -14.19 16.48
N ARG A 316 -9.10 -14.62 15.45
CA ARG A 316 -10.44 -15.18 15.53
C ARG A 316 -10.37 -16.61 15.03
N ILE A 317 -10.94 -17.56 15.76
CA ILE A 317 -10.91 -18.98 15.40
C ILE A 317 -12.33 -19.52 15.43
N ASP A 318 -12.73 -20.21 14.37
CA ASP A 318 -14.00 -20.94 14.30
C ASP A 318 -13.81 -22.31 13.64
N GLU A 319 -14.91 -23.03 13.39
CA GLU A 319 -14.86 -24.38 12.82
C GLU A 319 -14.27 -24.43 11.39
N LYS A 320 -14.13 -23.29 10.71
CA LYS A 320 -13.72 -23.19 9.31
C LYS A 320 -12.33 -22.61 9.12
N ALA A 321 -11.91 -21.72 9.99
CA ALA A 321 -10.66 -21.00 9.81
C ALA A 321 -10.11 -20.41 11.12
N ILE A 322 -8.83 -20.05 11.05
CA ILE A 322 -8.18 -19.12 11.94
C ILE A 322 -7.89 -17.86 11.14
N SER A 323 -8.34 -16.73 11.65
CA SER A 323 -8.19 -15.43 11.02
C SER A 323 -7.29 -14.56 11.89
N VAL A 324 -6.28 -13.94 11.30
CA VAL A 324 -5.59 -12.80 11.88
C VAL A 324 -6.40 -11.55 11.51
N ILE A 325 -6.81 -10.75 12.48
CA ILE A 325 -7.68 -9.59 12.26
C ILE A 325 -7.04 -8.33 12.84
N ASP A 326 -6.90 -7.31 12.01
CA ASP A 326 -6.33 -6.02 12.40
C ASP A 326 -7.32 -5.29 13.30
N CYS A 327 -6.78 -4.83 14.44
CA CYS A 327 -7.55 -4.23 15.52
C CYS A 327 -8.18 -2.90 15.08
N VAL A 328 -7.59 -2.17 14.11
CA VAL A 328 -8.05 -0.84 13.69
C VAL A 328 -8.90 -0.90 12.42
N SER A 329 -8.33 -1.37 11.32
CA SER A 329 -8.93 -1.46 9.99
C SER A 329 -9.95 -2.59 9.87
N GLY A 330 -9.73 -3.70 10.60
CA GLY A 330 -10.54 -4.92 10.45
C GLY A 330 -10.12 -5.74 9.23
N PHE A 331 -8.99 -5.39 8.60
CA PHE A 331 -8.35 -6.25 7.61
C PHE A 331 -8.12 -7.63 8.20
N ARG A 332 -8.40 -8.68 7.42
CA ARG A 332 -8.27 -10.07 7.87
C ARG A 332 -7.58 -10.95 6.85
N THR A 333 -6.85 -11.92 7.36
CA THR A 333 -6.30 -13.03 6.56
C THR A 333 -6.73 -14.32 7.21
N ASP A 334 -7.32 -15.20 6.41
CA ASP A 334 -7.80 -16.50 6.85
C ASP A 334 -6.78 -17.58 6.48
N ALA A 335 -6.60 -18.52 7.40
CA ALA A 335 -5.81 -19.72 7.24
C ALA A 335 -6.60 -20.94 7.75
N GLY A 336 -6.17 -22.11 7.32
CA GLY A 336 -6.62 -23.37 7.91
C GLY A 336 -5.97 -23.60 9.28
N TRP A 337 -6.40 -24.65 9.98
CA TRP A 337 -5.77 -25.05 11.24
C TRP A 337 -5.82 -26.56 11.47
N VAL A 338 -4.84 -27.05 12.22
CA VAL A 338 -4.86 -28.37 12.85
C VAL A 338 -4.99 -28.17 14.35
N ILE A 339 -5.94 -28.84 14.99
CA ILE A 339 -6.06 -28.87 16.44
C ILE A 339 -5.82 -30.28 16.96
N GLU A 340 -4.88 -30.41 17.88
CA GLU A 340 -4.54 -31.65 18.56
C GLU A 340 -4.83 -31.51 20.05
N LYS A 341 -5.27 -32.61 20.66
CA LYS A 341 -5.40 -32.68 22.12
C LYS A 341 -4.08 -33.22 22.69
N ALA A 342 -3.45 -32.42 23.55
CA ALA A 342 -2.16 -32.70 24.18
C ALA A 342 -2.21 -33.88 25.16
#